data_AF-A0AAV7XJ60-F1
#
_entry.id   AF-A0AAV7XJ60-F1
#
_cell.length_a   1.000
_cell.length_b   1.000
_cell.length_c   1.000
_cell.angle_alpha   90.00
_cell.angle_beta   90.00
_cell.angle_gamma   90.00
#
_symmetry.space_group_name_H-M   'P 1'
#
loop_
_entity.id
_entity.type
_entity.pdbx_description
1 polymer ?
#
loop_
_entity_poly.entity_id
_entity_poly.type
_entity_poly.pdbx_seq_one_letter_code
_entity_poly.pdbx_strand_id
1 'polypeptide(L)'
;MSHTKYLDDLSIDALRTVRNLLQPGAWRDVAKAFGMDEDSCVREGTYIVDALIERNVTVDALKVVLNSLELYEALSYISEPEETCILSQPFSVSDDCIWEQNQLLIKEGGKLHLKIVVKGSPMPKFQWFHENNCIRGDTDLIISDFRVHNEGTYRCSLTQHRNSGSSHEISSQDIVVKIKSNLPLIKEHFPSRQCTIEHGQELKLFVSVSDHVHPTYTWFHEGKPLQCCGNVLLINKAQKSDSGAYECRVKNTSGEDFRIFKVRVKEERPPPSEKIALIISISKYVNMEPLISPHDDADMLCDCLSEANFKCTVLGQRDRGLTAEELKNGIKKFLRTVKMGSYVLVYFAGHGLMKDNAAYLVASDRSNVCEKIFDEVQNYKPLFFVCILDMCLKYCPNHGVTKQEESMAPYQGDIMKCYTTSDNRSAYEGQQSVYVKNLITVIQESPDLTFEDMIDDVTQRVKRATNGSQVPKRIIIGSGDFRLFDPVRN
;
A
#
# COMPACT_ATOMS: atom_id res chain seq x y z
N MET A 1 -25.54 64.75 75.09
CA MET A 1 -26.12 63.39 75.21
C MET A 1 -25.51 62.55 74.10
N SER A 2 -24.58 61.67 74.45
CA SER A 2 -23.93 60.77 73.52
C SER A 2 -24.94 59.70 73.09
N HIS A 3 -25.41 59.77 71.84
CA HIS A 3 -26.00 58.58 71.22
C HIS A 3 -24.84 57.67 70.81
N THR A 4 -24.47 56.77 71.72
CA THR A 4 -23.71 55.57 71.36
C THR A 4 -24.60 54.84 70.35
N LYS A 5 -24.28 54.94 69.06
CA LYS A 5 -24.88 54.10 68.03
C LYS A 5 -24.39 52.69 68.30
N TYR A 6 -25.16 51.93 69.06
CA TYR A 6 -25.00 50.49 69.12
C TYR A 6 -25.19 49.95 67.69
N LEU A 7 -24.38 48.96 67.30
CA LEU A 7 -24.64 48.12 66.13
C LEU A 7 -26.10 47.68 66.15
N ASP A 8 -26.79 47.74 65.01
CA ASP A 8 -28.12 47.14 64.93
C ASP A 8 -28.04 45.63 65.17
N ASP A 9 -29.13 45.02 65.65
CA ASP A 9 -29.17 43.59 65.95
C ASP A 9 -28.78 42.73 64.72
N LEU A 10 -29.05 43.25 63.51
CA LEU A 10 -28.67 42.65 62.24
C LEU A 10 -27.14 42.56 62.05
N SER A 11 -26.39 43.59 62.44
CA SER A 11 -24.93 43.61 62.36
C SER A 11 -24.27 42.69 63.37
N ILE A 12 -24.87 42.53 64.56
CA ILE A 12 -24.38 41.61 65.60
C ILE A 12 -24.58 40.15 65.16
N ASP A 13 -25.71 39.82 64.55
CA ASP A 13 -25.96 38.46 64.04
C ASP A 13 -25.09 38.09 62.84
N ALA A 14 -24.77 39.05 61.95
CA ALA A 14 -23.81 38.88 60.88
C ALA A 14 -22.40 38.54 61.41
N LEU A 15 -21.94 39.30 62.43
CA LEU A 15 -20.66 39.06 63.10
C LEU A 15 -20.59 37.69 63.79
N ARG A 16 -21.69 37.27 64.43
CA ARG A 16 -21.81 35.94 65.05
C ARG A 16 -21.86 34.81 64.03
N THR A 17 -22.44 35.04 62.86
CA THR A 17 -22.51 34.04 61.77
C THR A 17 -21.11 33.71 61.24
N VAL A 18 -20.23 34.72 61.12
CA VAL A 18 -18.85 34.54 60.65
C VAL A 18 -17.96 33.83 61.68
N ARG A 19 -18.31 33.87 62.97
CA ARG A 19 -17.55 33.28 64.09
C ARG A 19 -17.05 31.86 63.80
N ASN A 20 -17.92 31.02 63.25
CA ASN A 20 -17.67 29.59 63.06
C ASN A 20 -17.14 29.24 61.65
N LEU A 21 -17.02 30.23 60.76
CA LEU A 21 -16.62 30.02 59.36
C LEU A 21 -15.12 30.20 59.14
N LEU A 22 -14.44 30.93 60.03
CA LEU A 22 -13.02 31.23 59.90
C LEU A 22 -12.16 30.32 60.79
N GLN A 23 -11.07 29.83 60.23
CA GLN A 23 -10.06 29.08 60.98
C GLN A 23 -9.35 30.00 62.00
N PRO A 24 -8.81 29.47 63.11
CA PRO A 24 -8.15 30.27 64.15
C PRO A 24 -7.01 31.18 63.64
N GLY A 25 -6.32 30.79 62.56
CA GLY A 25 -5.29 31.62 61.91
C GLY A 25 -5.85 32.85 61.19
N ALA A 26 -6.94 32.68 60.44
CA ALA A 26 -7.58 33.76 59.69
C ALA A 26 -8.13 34.87 60.60
N TRP A 27 -8.57 34.51 61.82
CA TRP A 27 -8.99 35.48 62.82
C TRP A 27 -7.86 36.41 63.29
N ARG A 28 -6.59 35.96 63.27
CA ARG A 28 -5.45 36.85 63.59
C ARG A 28 -5.25 37.91 62.53
N ASP A 29 -5.36 37.54 61.25
CA ASP A 29 -5.21 38.47 60.14
C ASP A 29 -6.34 39.51 60.14
N VAL A 30 -7.56 39.09 60.47
CA VAL A 30 -8.70 40.00 60.68
C VAL A 30 -8.44 40.94 61.86
N ALA A 31 -7.99 40.43 63.01
CA ALA A 31 -7.68 41.25 64.19
C ALA A 31 -6.58 42.30 63.90
N LYS A 32 -5.54 41.90 63.16
CA LYS A 32 -4.45 42.77 62.72
C LYS A 32 -4.94 43.89 61.80
N ALA A 33 -5.84 43.59 60.87
CA ALA A 33 -6.41 44.59 59.97
C ALA A 33 -7.22 45.68 60.72
N PHE A 34 -7.76 45.35 61.90
CA PHE A 34 -8.44 46.30 62.79
C PHE A 34 -7.54 46.88 63.89
N GLY A 35 -6.23 46.63 63.86
CA GLY A 35 -5.25 47.19 64.80
C GLY A 35 -5.35 46.64 66.23
N MET A 36 -5.75 45.37 66.37
CA MET A 36 -5.90 44.69 67.65
C MET A 36 -4.60 43.95 68.02
N ASP A 37 -4.32 43.83 69.33
CA ASP A 37 -3.06 43.25 69.84
C ASP A 37 -2.96 41.73 69.61
N GLU A 38 -1.88 41.30 68.95
CA GLU A 38 -1.66 39.91 68.51
C GLU A 38 -1.51 38.94 69.71
N ASP A 39 -1.01 39.40 70.86
CA ASP A 39 -0.64 38.54 72.01
C ASP A 39 -1.80 38.18 72.97
N SER A 40 -2.96 38.84 72.82
CA SER A 40 -4.18 38.54 73.60
C SER A 40 -5.12 37.53 72.92
N CYS A 41 -4.87 37.19 71.65
CA CYS A 41 -5.80 36.46 70.79
C CYS A 41 -5.30 35.05 70.44
N VAL A 42 -5.24 34.14 71.43
CA VAL A 42 -4.87 32.73 71.19
C VAL A 42 -6.03 31.76 71.36
N ARG A 43 -7.23 32.18 71.77
CA ARG A 43 -8.33 31.22 71.99
C ARG A 43 -9.67 31.75 71.49
N GLU A 44 -10.08 31.18 70.35
CA GLU A 44 -11.44 31.15 69.80
C GLU A 44 -11.95 32.45 69.15
N GLY A 45 -12.54 32.33 67.95
CA GLY A 45 -13.12 33.44 67.18
C GLY A 45 -14.17 34.25 67.95
N THR A 46 -14.66 33.72 69.08
CA THR A 46 -15.57 34.37 70.04
C THR A 46 -15.00 35.68 70.58
N TYR A 47 -13.73 35.71 71.04
CA TYR A 47 -13.15 36.91 71.64
C TYR A 47 -12.97 38.05 70.63
N ILE A 48 -12.55 37.71 69.40
CA ILE A 48 -12.35 38.71 68.35
C ILE A 48 -13.69 39.26 67.86
N VAL A 49 -14.71 38.40 67.69
CA VAL A 49 -16.07 38.86 67.37
C VAL A 49 -16.61 39.81 68.43
N ASP A 50 -16.46 39.47 69.72
CA ASP A 50 -16.91 40.33 70.83
C ASP A 50 -16.14 41.67 70.84
N ALA A 51 -14.83 41.66 70.60
CA ALA A 51 -14.00 42.86 70.55
C ALA A 51 -14.25 43.72 69.29
N LEU A 52 -14.71 43.14 68.18
CA LEU A 52 -15.21 43.87 67.01
C LEU A 52 -16.56 44.54 67.30
N ILE A 53 -17.44 43.87 68.06
CA ILE A 53 -18.72 44.42 68.53
C ILE A 53 -18.47 45.59 69.48
N GLU A 54 -17.57 45.46 70.46
CA GLU A 54 -17.21 46.52 71.42
C GLU A 54 -16.60 47.76 70.74
N ARG A 55 -15.85 47.55 69.64
CA ARG A 55 -15.26 48.62 68.82
C ARG A 55 -16.24 49.23 67.80
N ASN A 56 -17.49 48.76 67.77
CA ASN A 56 -18.54 49.24 66.88
C ASN A 56 -18.19 49.12 65.39
N VAL A 57 -17.48 48.04 65.00
CA VAL A 57 -17.10 47.77 63.61
C VAL A 57 -18.35 47.48 62.78
N THR A 58 -18.56 48.24 61.70
CA THR A 58 -19.71 48.04 60.82
C THR A 58 -19.53 46.79 59.94
N VAL A 59 -20.65 46.18 59.51
CA VAL A 59 -20.64 45.06 58.56
C VAL A 59 -19.88 45.43 57.27
N ASP A 60 -20.00 46.66 56.79
CA ASP A 60 -19.28 47.12 55.59
C ASP A 60 -17.76 47.20 55.82
N ALA A 61 -17.32 47.65 57.00
CA ALA A 61 -15.89 47.64 57.35
C ALA A 61 -15.35 46.20 57.43
N LEU A 62 -16.13 45.26 57.96
CA LEU A 62 -15.77 43.84 57.97
C LEU A 62 -15.73 43.24 56.56
N LYS A 63 -16.70 43.56 55.69
CA LYS A 63 -16.71 43.13 54.28
C LYS A 63 -15.43 43.54 53.55
N VAL A 64 -14.97 44.79 53.75
CA VAL A 64 -13.73 45.29 53.15
C VAL A 64 -12.53 44.47 53.60
N VAL A 65 -12.43 44.19 54.90
CA VAL A 65 -11.32 43.39 55.46
C VAL A 65 -11.37 41.95 54.97
N LEU A 66 -12.52 41.27 55.05
CA LEU A 66 -12.66 39.88 54.58
C LEU A 66 -12.34 39.76 53.08
N ASN A 67 -12.74 40.74 52.26
CA ASN A 67 -12.40 40.78 50.85
C ASN A 67 -10.89 40.98 50.62
N SER A 68 -10.24 41.85 51.40
CA SER A 68 -8.79 42.09 51.30
C SER A 68 -7.93 40.90 51.75
N LEU A 69 -8.48 40.04 52.60
CA LEU A 69 -7.85 38.83 53.12
C LEU A 69 -8.25 37.57 52.34
N GLU A 70 -8.99 37.72 51.23
CA GLU A 70 -9.48 36.61 50.40
C GLU A 70 -10.36 35.59 51.16
N LEU A 71 -11.00 36.03 52.24
CA LEU A 71 -11.88 35.21 53.08
C LEU A 71 -13.31 35.16 52.52
N TYR A 72 -13.43 34.71 51.27
CA TYR A 72 -14.66 34.78 50.48
C TYR A 72 -15.81 33.93 51.03
N GLU A 73 -15.49 32.82 51.71
CA GLU A 73 -16.51 32.00 52.38
C GLU A 73 -17.22 32.82 53.45
N ALA A 74 -16.49 33.40 54.40
CA ALA A 74 -17.07 34.28 55.42
C ALA A 74 -17.76 35.52 54.83
N LEU A 75 -17.14 36.15 53.82
CA LEU A 75 -17.70 37.31 53.12
C LEU A 75 -19.07 37.01 52.51
N SER A 76 -19.26 35.81 51.97
CA SER A 76 -20.51 35.38 51.33
C SER A 76 -21.70 35.22 52.30
N TYR A 77 -21.44 35.06 53.61
CA TYR A 77 -22.51 34.96 54.61
C TYR A 77 -23.04 36.31 55.07
N ILE A 78 -22.25 37.38 54.90
CA ILE A 78 -22.62 38.73 55.33
C ILE A 78 -22.90 39.69 54.16
N SER A 79 -22.72 39.21 52.93
CA SER A 79 -22.98 39.96 51.69
C SER A 79 -24.30 39.50 51.06
N GLU A 80 -24.92 40.37 50.25
CA GLU A 80 -26.07 39.97 49.45
C GLU A 80 -25.64 38.87 48.47
N PRO A 81 -26.34 37.74 48.40
CA PRO A 81 -25.97 36.64 47.52
C PRO A 81 -26.12 37.07 46.05
N GLU A 82 -25.08 36.84 45.26
CA GLU A 82 -25.11 37.05 43.82
C GLU A 82 -25.29 35.70 43.13
N GLU A 83 -26.32 35.59 42.31
CA GLU A 83 -26.58 34.38 41.54
C GLU A 83 -25.42 34.08 40.59
N THR A 84 -24.99 32.80 40.58
CA THR A 84 -23.93 32.38 39.68
C THR A 84 -24.34 32.60 38.23
N CYS A 85 -23.45 33.18 37.43
CA CYS A 85 -23.65 33.33 35.99
C CYS A 85 -22.32 33.17 35.22
N ILE A 86 -22.41 32.62 34.01
CA ILE A 86 -21.28 32.49 33.09
C ILE A 86 -21.18 33.80 32.30
N LEU A 87 -20.12 34.58 32.55
CA LEU A 87 -19.85 35.83 31.84
C LEU A 87 -19.16 35.56 30.48
N SER A 88 -18.27 34.58 30.44
CA SER A 88 -17.68 34.06 29.21
C SER A 88 -17.76 32.56 29.18
N GLN A 89 -18.30 32.03 28.09
CA GLN A 89 -18.15 30.61 27.75
C GLN A 89 -16.68 30.24 27.68
N PRO A 90 -16.32 28.96 27.87
CA PRO A 90 -14.93 28.59 27.86
C PRO A 90 -14.25 28.89 26.52
N PHE A 91 -13.03 29.39 26.58
CA PHE A 91 -12.23 29.75 25.41
C PHE A 91 -10.78 29.34 25.62
N SER A 92 -10.07 29.07 24.53
CA SER A 92 -8.65 28.76 24.62
C SER A 92 -7.82 30.03 24.79
N VAL A 93 -6.85 29.98 25.69
CA VAL A 93 -5.81 31.01 25.86
C VAL A 93 -4.44 30.54 25.35
N SER A 94 -4.38 29.38 24.70
CA SER A 94 -3.15 28.82 24.15
C SER A 94 -2.96 29.19 22.68
N ASP A 95 -1.75 29.63 22.32
CA ASP A 95 -1.35 29.91 20.93
C ASP A 95 -1.28 28.64 20.07
N ASP A 96 -1.26 27.45 20.68
CA ASP A 96 -1.29 26.16 19.98
C ASP A 96 -2.68 25.83 19.39
N CYS A 97 -3.70 26.61 19.76
CA CYS A 97 -5.09 26.36 19.41
C CYS A 97 -5.62 27.38 18.39
N ILE A 98 -6.41 26.91 17.44
CA ILE A 98 -7.12 27.76 16.48
C ILE A 98 -8.61 27.36 16.41
N TRP A 99 -9.49 28.34 16.25
CA TRP A 99 -10.92 28.08 16.06
C TRP A 99 -11.26 27.98 14.58
N GLU A 100 -11.79 26.84 14.15
CA GLU A 100 -12.25 26.61 12.78
C GLU A 100 -13.54 25.78 12.79
N GLN A 101 -14.54 26.13 11.97
CA GLN A 101 -15.77 25.32 11.78
C GLN A 101 -16.46 24.88 13.10
N ASN A 102 -16.53 25.78 14.09
CA ASN A 102 -17.17 25.54 15.39
C ASN A 102 -16.46 24.48 16.28
N GLN A 103 -15.17 24.24 16.05
CA GLN A 103 -14.32 23.39 16.88
C GLN A 103 -12.96 24.07 17.11
N LEU A 104 -12.32 23.68 18.20
CA LEU A 104 -10.97 24.10 18.54
C LEU A 104 -9.98 23.06 17.98
N LEU A 105 -9.10 23.48 17.09
CA LEU A 105 -8.05 22.66 16.54
C LEU A 105 -6.73 22.95 17.26
N ILE A 106 -6.05 21.91 17.72
CA ILE A 106 -4.77 22.01 18.44
C ILE A 106 -3.70 21.14 17.79
N LYS A 107 -2.43 21.55 17.80
CA LYS A 107 -1.34 20.67 17.35
C LYS A 107 -1.15 19.49 18.31
N GLU A 108 -0.86 18.29 17.80
CA GLU A 108 -0.49 17.16 18.66
C GLU A 108 0.75 17.50 19.51
N GLY A 109 0.65 17.24 20.81
CA GLY A 109 1.60 17.60 21.83
C GLY A 109 1.62 19.08 22.24
N GLY A 110 0.69 19.87 21.70
CA GLY A 110 0.46 21.25 22.12
C GLY A 110 -0.23 21.34 23.48
N LYS A 111 -0.21 22.54 24.07
CA LYS A 111 -0.88 22.84 25.34
C LYS A 111 -2.32 23.28 25.10
N LEU A 112 -3.30 22.54 25.62
CA LEU A 112 -4.67 23.04 25.74
C LEU A 112 -4.80 23.83 27.05
N HIS A 113 -5.31 25.05 26.98
CA HIS A 113 -5.63 25.85 28.16
C HIS A 113 -6.99 26.50 27.93
N LEU A 114 -8.04 25.89 28.49
CA LEU A 114 -9.39 26.44 28.46
C LEU A 114 -9.63 27.27 29.72
N LYS A 115 -10.16 28.48 29.54
CA LYS A 115 -10.53 29.39 30.62
C LYS A 115 -12.00 29.73 30.54
N ILE A 116 -12.69 29.70 31.68
CA ILE A 116 -14.09 30.15 31.82
C ILE A 116 -14.14 31.38 32.75
N VAL A 117 -15.01 32.35 32.45
CA VAL A 117 -15.19 33.53 33.31
C VAL A 117 -16.59 33.50 33.90
N VAL A 118 -16.67 33.46 35.23
CA VAL A 118 -17.92 33.35 35.97
C VAL A 118 -18.01 34.44 37.03
N LYS A 119 -19.23 34.74 37.44
CA LYS A 119 -19.55 35.58 38.59
C LYS A 119 -20.46 34.78 39.53
N GLY A 120 -20.37 35.01 40.84
CA GLY A 120 -21.27 34.43 41.83
C GLY A 120 -20.74 34.62 43.26
N SER A 121 -21.65 34.84 44.21
CA SER A 121 -21.35 34.93 45.65
C SER A 121 -22.36 34.11 46.44
N PRO A 122 -21.96 33.03 47.15
CA PRO A 122 -20.60 32.48 47.25
C PRO A 122 -20.06 32.00 45.89
N MET A 123 -18.73 31.92 45.77
CA MET A 123 -18.07 31.44 44.54
C MET A 123 -18.55 30.01 44.21
N PRO A 124 -18.99 29.72 42.98
CA PRO A 124 -19.42 28.38 42.61
C PRO A 124 -18.25 27.39 42.62
N LYS A 125 -18.56 26.11 42.84
CA LYS A 125 -17.61 25.01 42.61
C LYS A 125 -17.59 24.64 41.14
N PHE A 126 -16.40 24.34 40.61
CA PHE A 126 -16.18 24.00 39.22
C PHE A 126 -15.95 22.48 39.07
N GLN A 127 -16.56 21.90 38.05
CA GLN A 127 -16.32 20.52 37.65
C GLN A 127 -16.24 20.44 36.12
N TRP A 128 -15.07 20.09 35.60
CA TRP A 128 -14.89 19.88 34.16
C TRP A 128 -15.21 18.46 33.74
N PHE A 129 -15.65 18.30 32.50
CA PHE A 129 -16.00 17.03 31.87
C PHE A 129 -15.30 16.90 30.52
N HIS A 130 -14.78 15.70 30.23
CA HIS A 130 -14.33 15.27 28.90
C HIS A 130 -15.09 14.00 28.53
N GLU A 131 -15.88 14.05 27.45
CA GLU A 131 -16.74 12.93 27.01
C GLU A 131 -17.61 12.35 28.16
N ASN A 132 -18.13 13.25 29.01
CA ASN A 132 -18.90 12.96 30.25
C ASN A 132 -18.11 12.44 31.45
N ASN A 133 -16.79 12.25 31.36
CA ASN A 133 -15.95 11.88 32.49
C ASN A 133 -15.46 13.12 33.25
N CYS A 134 -15.57 13.11 34.57
CA CYS A 134 -15.06 14.18 35.42
C CYS A 134 -13.54 14.28 35.31
N ILE A 135 -13.04 15.47 34.95
CA ILE A 135 -11.60 15.79 34.91
C ILE A 135 -11.29 16.95 35.85
N ARG A 136 -10.03 17.04 36.29
CA ARG A 136 -9.59 18.08 37.22
C ARG A 136 -9.48 19.43 36.52
N GLY A 137 -10.09 20.45 37.09
CA GLY A 137 -9.98 21.84 36.67
C GLY A 137 -10.76 22.75 37.61
N ASP A 138 -10.46 24.05 37.56
CA ASP A 138 -11.15 25.08 38.33
C ASP A 138 -11.73 26.12 37.35
N THR A 139 -11.38 27.40 37.48
CA THR A 139 -11.59 28.41 36.43
C THR A 139 -10.85 28.10 35.13
N ASP A 140 -9.80 27.29 35.23
CA ASP A 140 -8.91 26.92 34.13
C ASP A 140 -8.77 25.39 34.07
N LEU A 141 -8.80 24.87 32.84
CA LEU A 141 -8.44 23.49 32.50
C LEU A 141 -7.18 23.51 31.63
N ILE A 142 -6.13 22.81 32.08
CA ILE A 142 -4.83 22.79 31.42
C ILE A 142 -4.42 21.35 31.11
N ILE A 143 -4.16 21.05 29.84
CA ILE A 143 -3.55 19.81 29.37
C ILE A 143 -2.26 20.18 28.64
N SER A 144 -1.11 19.88 29.24
CA SER A 144 0.19 20.33 28.72
C SER A 144 0.68 19.58 27.48
N ASP A 145 0.22 18.33 27.28
CA ASP A 145 0.62 17.46 26.18
C ASP A 145 -0.64 16.82 25.57
N PHE A 146 -1.24 17.48 24.57
CA PHE A 146 -2.51 17.04 23.98
C PHE A 146 -2.31 15.92 22.96
N ARG A 147 -2.91 14.75 23.22
CA ARG A 147 -2.82 13.54 22.38
C ARG A 147 -4.18 13.13 21.83
N VAL A 148 -4.19 12.12 20.95
CA VAL A 148 -5.43 11.59 20.32
C VAL A 148 -6.51 11.25 21.35
N HIS A 149 -6.14 10.66 22.49
CA HIS A 149 -7.10 10.32 23.55
C HIS A 149 -7.68 11.54 24.30
N ASN A 150 -7.15 12.74 24.08
CA ASN A 150 -7.70 13.98 24.62
C ASN A 150 -8.68 14.65 23.66
N GLU A 151 -8.79 14.20 22.40
CA GLU A 151 -9.83 14.70 21.50
C GLU A 151 -11.22 14.43 22.07
N GLY A 152 -12.16 15.33 21.79
CA GLY A 152 -13.54 15.18 22.23
C GLY A 152 -14.17 16.47 22.73
N THR A 153 -15.28 16.30 23.44
CA THR A 153 -16.12 17.40 23.91
C THR A 153 -15.82 17.75 25.36
N TYR A 154 -15.58 19.03 25.61
CA TYR A 154 -15.28 19.60 26.93
C TYR A 154 -16.41 20.50 27.40
N ARG A 155 -16.78 20.37 28.68
CA ARG A 155 -17.80 21.19 29.36
C ARG A 155 -17.40 21.45 30.80
N CYS A 156 -17.80 22.59 31.35
CA CYS A 156 -17.69 22.89 32.78
C CYS A 156 -19.09 22.98 33.40
N SER A 157 -19.34 22.28 34.51
CA SER A 157 -20.50 22.49 35.38
C SER A 157 -20.11 23.30 36.60
N LEU A 158 -20.98 24.22 36.98
CA LEU A 158 -20.83 25.14 38.09
C LEU A 158 -21.93 24.86 39.11
N THR A 159 -21.55 24.57 40.35
CA THR A 159 -22.51 24.35 41.44
C THR A 159 -22.33 25.40 42.52
N GLN A 160 -23.32 26.27 42.67
CA GLN A 160 -23.37 27.25 43.75
C GLN A 160 -24.24 26.74 44.89
N HIS A 161 -23.66 26.58 46.08
CA HIS A 161 -24.42 26.29 47.29
C HIS A 161 -24.67 27.59 48.05
N ARG A 162 -25.94 27.96 48.26
CA ARG A 162 -26.32 29.14 49.04
C ARG A 162 -26.57 28.76 50.49
N ASN A 163 -26.39 29.72 51.38
CA ASN A 163 -26.56 29.55 52.82
C ASN A 163 -28.00 29.20 53.24
N SER A 164 -28.98 29.52 52.39
CA SER A 164 -30.39 29.11 52.52
C SER A 164 -30.63 27.61 52.30
N GLY A 165 -29.59 26.83 52.00
CA GLY A 165 -29.69 25.41 51.67
C GLY A 165 -30.09 25.12 50.22
N SER A 166 -30.29 26.17 49.40
CA SER A 166 -30.57 26.02 47.97
C SER A 166 -29.28 25.88 47.17
N SER A 167 -29.29 25.00 46.17
CA SER A 167 -28.20 24.87 45.20
C SER A 167 -28.67 25.31 43.81
N HIS A 168 -27.81 26.05 43.10
CA HIS A 168 -28.02 26.41 41.71
C HIS A 168 -26.91 25.79 40.86
N GLU A 169 -27.28 25.09 39.79
CA GLU A 169 -26.32 24.46 38.88
C GLU A 169 -26.47 25.03 37.47
N ILE A 170 -25.34 25.43 36.87
CA ILE A 170 -25.28 25.94 35.50
C ILE A 170 -24.16 25.21 34.77
N SER A 171 -24.41 24.81 33.53
CA SER A 171 -23.39 24.23 32.65
C SER A 171 -22.95 25.20 31.57
N SER A 172 -21.67 25.15 31.21
CA SER A 172 -21.14 25.84 30.04
C SER A 172 -21.64 25.21 28.73
N GLN A 173 -21.42 25.92 27.63
CA GLN A 173 -21.49 25.34 26.30
C GLN A 173 -20.39 24.29 26.08
N ASP A 174 -20.65 23.39 25.15
CA ASP A 174 -19.72 22.35 24.72
C ASP A 174 -18.65 22.91 23.79
N ILE A 175 -17.41 22.51 24.02
CA ILE A 175 -16.28 22.81 23.14
C ILE A 175 -15.73 21.50 22.61
N VAL A 176 -15.82 21.32 21.30
CA VAL A 176 -15.19 20.20 20.62
C VAL A 176 -13.74 20.55 20.34
N VAL A 177 -12.80 19.77 20.88
CA VAL A 177 -11.36 19.94 20.66
C VAL A 177 -10.84 18.77 19.85
N LYS A 178 -10.13 19.05 18.75
CA LYS A 178 -9.51 18.05 17.86
C LYS A 178 -8.09 18.40 17.50
N ILE A 179 -7.30 17.41 17.13
CA ILE A 179 -5.96 17.59 16.62
C ILE A 179 -6.02 18.15 15.21
N LYS A 180 -5.31 19.25 14.97
CA LYS A 180 -5.08 19.80 13.64
C LYS A 180 -4.16 18.87 12.85
N SER A 181 -4.74 18.10 11.93
CA SER A 181 -3.97 17.26 11.01
C SER A 181 -3.66 18.03 9.71
N ASN A 182 -2.49 17.83 9.11
CA ASN A 182 -2.18 18.34 7.77
C ASN A 182 -2.74 17.40 6.69
N LEU A 183 -2.89 17.86 5.44
CA LEU A 183 -3.25 16.98 4.31
C LEU A 183 -2.28 15.77 4.27
N PRO A 184 -2.78 14.53 4.18
CA PRO A 184 -1.91 13.36 4.11
C PRO A 184 -1.07 13.44 2.84
N LEU A 185 0.23 13.18 2.96
CA LEU A 185 1.15 13.13 1.82
C LEU A 185 1.93 11.83 1.90
N ILE A 186 1.78 10.97 0.90
CA ILE A 186 2.49 9.69 0.82
C ILE A 186 3.93 9.95 0.36
N LYS A 187 4.87 9.87 1.31
CA LYS A 187 6.31 10.11 1.09
C LYS A 187 7.02 8.88 0.52
N GLU A 188 6.72 7.71 1.06
CA GLU A 188 7.37 6.45 0.68
C GLU A 188 6.34 5.41 0.28
N HIS A 189 6.74 4.54 -0.64
CA HIS A 189 5.92 3.43 -1.08
C HIS A 189 6.81 2.32 -1.61
N PHE A 190 6.34 1.08 -1.46
CA PHE A 190 7.00 -0.09 -2.00
C PHE A 190 5.95 -1.05 -2.54
N PRO A 191 6.12 -1.61 -3.74
CA PRO A 191 7.17 -1.34 -4.75
C PRO A 191 7.00 0.04 -5.41
N SER A 192 7.94 0.44 -6.28
CA SER A 192 8.01 1.80 -6.83
C SER A 192 6.86 2.20 -7.78
N ARG A 193 6.07 1.23 -8.31
CA ARG A 193 4.80 1.42 -9.07
C ARG A 193 4.29 0.13 -9.68
N GLN A 194 5.19 -0.80 -10.00
CA GLN A 194 4.88 -2.08 -10.59
C GLN A 194 5.75 -3.17 -9.98
N CYS A 195 5.20 -4.37 -9.80
CA CYS A 195 5.96 -5.56 -9.47
C CYS A 195 5.41 -6.77 -10.22
N THR A 196 6.32 -7.71 -10.50
CA THR A 196 5.96 -9.04 -10.98
C THR A 196 6.44 -10.05 -9.94
N ILE A 197 5.55 -10.92 -9.50
CA ILE A 197 5.84 -11.99 -8.52
C ILE A 197 5.41 -13.34 -9.09
N GLU A 198 6.00 -14.42 -8.60
CA GLU A 198 5.58 -15.77 -8.97
C GLU A 198 4.35 -16.20 -8.19
N HIS A 199 3.57 -17.14 -8.74
CA HIS A 199 2.46 -17.73 -8.01
C HIS A 199 2.95 -18.35 -6.69
N GLY A 200 2.15 -18.16 -5.63
CA GLY A 200 2.44 -18.66 -4.30
C GLY A 200 3.43 -17.80 -3.51
N GLN A 201 4.11 -16.82 -4.13
CA GLN A 201 4.96 -15.87 -3.41
C GLN A 201 4.14 -14.86 -2.61
N GLU A 202 4.78 -14.27 -1.61
CA GLU A 202 4.20 -13.20 -0.81
C GLU A 202 4.18 -11.88 -1.60
N LEU A 203 3.01 -11.27 -1.73
CA LEU A 203 2.86 -9.89 -2.18
C LEU A 203 2.81 -8.96 -0.97
N LYS A 204 3.71 -7.98 -0.92
CA LYS A 204 3.69 -6.90 0.06
C LYS A 204 3.64 -5.54 -0.63
N LEU A 205 2.54 -4.82 -0.43
CA LEU A 205 2.41 -3.42 -0.82
C LEU A 205 2.44 -2.54 0.43
N PHE A 206 3.13 -1.42 0.34
CA PHE A 206 3.36 -0.53 1.47
C PHE A 206 3.29 0.93 1.05
N VAL A 207 2.70 1.75 1.93
CA VAL A 207 2.73 3.21 1.84
C VAL A 207 3.13 3.80 3.19
N SER A 208 3.83 4.91 3.18
CA SER A 208 4.14 5.71 4.38
C SER A 208 3.79 7.17 4.15
N VAL A 209 3.25 7.82 5.17
CA VAL A 209 2.88 9.24 5.12
C VAL A 209 3.80 10.08 5.99
N SER A 210 3.76 11.39 5.80
CA SER A 210 4.43 12.35 6.69
C SER A 210 4.08 12.13 8.17
N ASP A 211 5.04 12.45 9.05
CA ASP A 211 4.84 12.43 10.50
C ASP A 211 3.67 13.36 10.93
N HIS A 212 3.03 13.03 12.06
CA HIS A 212 1.91 13.79 12.66
C HIS A 212 0.65 13.89 11.79
N VAL A 213 0.42 12.88 10.96
CA VAL A 213 -0.84 12.63 10.29
C VAL A 213 -1.45 11.43 11.02
N HIS A 214 -2.73 11.50 11.43
CA HIS A 214 -3.48 10.33 11.90
C HIS A 214 -4.33 9.79 10.74
N PRO A 215 -3.75 9.05 9.77
CA PRO A 215 -4.47 8.61 8.61
C PRO A 215 -5.33 7.38 8.88
N THR A 216 -6.40 7.27 8.12
CA THR A 216 -7.07 6.02 7.84
C THR A 216 -6.63 5.52 6.47
N TYR A 217 -6.28 4.23 6.37
CA TYR A 217 -5.88 3.58 5.12
C TYR A 217 -6.99 2.69 4.61
N THR A 218 -7.30 2.82 3.32
CA THR A 218 -8.25 1.96 2.61
C THR A 218 -7.61 1.43 1.34
N TRP A 219 -7.60 0.11 1.17
CA TRP A 219 -7.05 -0.54 -0.02
C TRP A 219 -8.17 -0.94 -0.98
N PHE A 220 -7.87 -0.88 -2.27
CA PHE A 220 -8.72 -1.32 -3.37
C PHE A 220 -7.94 -2.24 -4.30
N HIS A 221 -8.64 -3.21 -4.89
CA HIS A 221 -8.14 -4.05 -5.97
C HIS A 221 -9.15 -4.01 -7.12
N GLU A 222 -8.71 -3.58 -8.30
CA GLU A 222 -9.58 -3.38 -9.48
C GLU A 222 -10.82 -2.53 -9.15
N GLY A 223 -10.61 -1.47 -8.35
CA GLY A 223 -11.65 -0.55 -7.90
C GLY A 223 -12.57 -1.05 -6.78
N LYS A 224 -12.41 -2.29 -6.30
CA LYS A 224 -13.22 -2.85 -5.21
C LYS A 224 -12.49 -2.72 -3.86
N PRO A 225 -13.16 -2.26 -2.79
CA PRO A 225 -12.52 -2.11 -1.48
C PRO A 225 -12.18 -3.48 -0.88
N LEU A 226 -11.00 -3.58 -0.29
CA LEU A 226 -10.52 -4.73 0.48
C LEU A 226 -10.80 -4.52 1.97
N GLN A 227 -10.93 -5.61 2.73
CA GLN A 227 -11.18 -5.55 4.18
C GLN A 227 -9.93 -5.25 5.03
N CYS A 228 -8.76 -5.13 4.43
CA CYS A 228 -7.55 -4.80 5.16
C CYS A 228 -7.49 -3.31 5.52
N CYS A 229 -7.11 -3.03 6.75
CA CYS A 229 -6.84 -1.70 7.26
C CYS A 229 -5.35 -1.56 7.60
N GLY A 230 -4.79 -0.38 7.36
CA GLY A 230 -3.39 -0.08 7.66
C GLY A 230 -2.54 0.20 6.43
N ASN A 231 -1.28 0.53 6.71
CA ASN A 231 -0.33 1.04 5.73
C ASN A 231 0.38 -0.06 4.91
N VAL A 232 0.11 -1.33 5.23
CA VAL A 232 0.64 -2.52 4.54
C VAL A 232 -0.53 -3.40 4.08
N LEU A 233 -0.50 -3.79 2.80
CA LEU A 233 -1.30 -4.90 2.29
C LEU A 233 -0.39 -6.11 2.11
N LEU A 234 -0.80 -7.26 2.66
CA LEU A 234 -0.06 -8.52 2.60
C LEU A 234 -0.93 -9.63 2.03
N ILE A 235 -0.44 -10.31 0.97
CA ILE A 235 -1.03 -11.54 0.44
C ILE A 235 0.04 -12.62 0.51
N ASN A 236 -0.11 -13.58 1.43
CA ASN A 236 0.92 -14.58 1.72
C ASN A 236 1.19 -15.55 0.55
N LYS A 237 0.18 -15.81 -0.28
CA LYS A 237 0.25 -16.75 -1.41
C LYS A 237 -0.47 -16.20 -2.62
N ALA A 238 0.23 -15.38 -3.40
CA ALA A 238 -0.35 -14.71 -4.56
C ALA A 238 -0.89 -15.71 -5.59
N GLN A 239 -2.08 -15.43 -6.10
CA GLN A 239 -2.76 -16.15 -7.17
C GLN A 239 -2.85 -15.29 -8.43
N LYS A 240 -3.13 -15.90 -9.59
CA LYS A 240 -3.34 -15.14 -10.84
C LYS A 240 -4.40 -14.06 -10.70
N SER A 241 -5.46 -14.34 -9.92
CA SER A 241 -6.53 -13.39 -9.61
C SER A 241 -6.06 -12.15 -8.86
N ASP A 242 -4.92 -12.22 -8.18
CA ASP A 242 -4.32 -11.08 -7.46
C ASP A 242 -3.49 -10.19 -8.39
N SER A 243 -3.47 -10.47 -9.69
CA SER A 243 -2.97 -9.51 -10.67
C SER A 243 -3.95 -8.34 -10.81
N GLY A 244 -3.43 -7.16 -11.12
CA GLY A 244 -4.26 -5.98 -11.37
C GLY A 244 -3.72 -4.70 -10.74
N ALA A 245 -4.55 -3.67 -10.78
CA ALA A 245 -4.30 -2.40 -10.13
C ALA A 245 -4.77 -2.44 -8.67
N TYR A 246 -3.84 -2.19 -7.75
CA TYR A 246 -4.11 -1.94 -6.34
C TYR A 246 -4.00 -0.46 -6.05
N GLU A 247 -4.96 0.09 -5.32
CA GLU A 247 -4.95 1.49 -4.90
C GLU A 247 -5.01 1.58 -3.38
N CYS A 248 -4.06 2.30 -2.78
CA CYS A 248 -4.12 2.67 -1.37
C CYS A 248 -4.58 4.12 -1.27
N ARG A 249 -5.71 4.37 -0.61
CA ARG A 249 -6.17 5.71 -0.23
C ARG A 249 -5.84 5.98 1.23
N VAL A 250 -5.24 7.12 1.48
CA VAL A 250 -4.87 7.60 2.80
C VAL A 250 -5.67 8.86 3.08
N LYS A 251 -6.52 8.84 4.11
CA LYS A 251 -7.45 9.93 4.43
C LYS A 251 -7.31 10.40 5.87
N ASN A 252 -7.47 11.70 6.10
CA ASN A 252 -7.73 12.27 7.42
C ASN A 252 -8.78 13.39 7.35
N THR A 253 -8.91 14.19 8.41
CA THR A 253 -9.86 15.32 8.49
C THR A 253 -9.59 16.42 7.46
N SER A 254 -8.37 16.53 6.96
CA SER A 254 -7.91 17.61 6.07
C SER A 254 -7.90 17.22 4.59
N GLY A 255 -8.12 15.95 4.27
CA GLY A 255 -8.29 15.46 2.90
C GLY A 255 -7.72 14.06 2.69
N GLU A 256 -7.34 13.76 1.45
CA GLU A 256 -6.85 12.44 1.04
C GLU A 256 -5.71 12.52 0.01
N ASP A 257 -4.84 11.50 0.02
CA ASP A 257 -3.83 11.20 -1.01
C ASP A 257 -3.92 9.70 -1.34
N PHE A 258 -3.46 9.29 -2.52
CA PHE A 258 -3.55 7.90 -2.96
C PHE A 258 -2.34 7.44 -3.77
N ARG A 259 -2.06 6.13 -3.76
CA ARG A 259 -1.06 5.50 -4.63
C ARG A 259 -1.62 4.27 -5.30
N ILE A 260 -1.21 4.06 -6.56
CA ILE A 260 -1.60 2.91 -7.38
C ILE A 260 -0.37 2.04 -7.65
N PHE A 261 -0.52 0.73 -7.44
CA PHE A 261 0.45 -0.31 -7.75
C PHE A 261 -0.10 -1.22 -8.84
N LYS A 262 0.71 -1.54 -9.86
CA LYS A 262 0.38 -2.56 -10.87
C LYS A 262 1.06 -3.87 -10.50
N VAL A 263 0.27 -4.88 -10.19
CA VAL A 263 0.76 -6.20 -9.79
C VAL A 263 0.54 -7.19 -10.92
N ARG A 264 1.57 -7.95 -11.28
CA ARG A 264 1.48 -9.11 -12.17
C ARG A 264 1.92 -10.34 -11.42
N VAL A 265 1.02 -11.31 -11.28
CA VAL A 265 1.35 -12.64 -10.72
C VAL A 265 1.57 -13.59 -11.89
N LYS A 266 2.77 -14.15 -12.02
CA LYS A 266 3.08 -15.19 -13.01
C LYS A 266 2.29 -16.46 -12.68
N GLU A 267 1.91 -17.23 -13.69
CA GLU A 267 1.17 -18.48 -13.48
C GLU A 267 2.03 -19.52 -12.75
N GLU A 268 1.42 -20.28 -11.82
CA GLU A 268 1.99 -21.55 -11.38
C GLU A 268 1.91 -22.49 -12.58
N ARG A 269 3.06 -22.93 -13.08
CA ARG A 269 3.07 -23.89 -14.18
C ARG A 269 3.53 -25.25 -13.70
N PRO A 270 2.78 -26.31 -14.03
CA PRO A 270 3.24 -27.65 -13.72
C PRO A 270 4.52 -27.92 -14.53
N PRO A 271 5.50 -28.64 -13.97
CA PRO A 271 6.64 -29.10 -14.73
C PRO A 271 6.19 -29.97 -15.93
N PRO A 272 6.92 -29.95 -17.06
CA PRO A 272 6.59 -30.76 -18.22
C PRO A 272 6.50 -32.24 -17.87
N SER A 273 5.56 -32.96 -18.50
CA SER A 273 5.48 -34.42 -18.37
C SER A 273 6.66 -35.12 -19.04
N GLU A 274 7.22 -34.52 -20.09
CA GLU A 274 8.46 -34.90 -20.76
C GLU A 274 8.94 -33.75 -21.64
N LYS A 275 10.20 -33.80 -22.07
CA LYS A 275 10.74 -32.89 -23.09
C LYS A 275 11.18 -33.71 -24.28
N ILE A 276 10.65 -33.39 -25.46
CA ILE A 276 10.96 -34.11 -26.70
C ILE A 276 11.31 -33.14 -27.82
N ALA A 277 12.28 -33.52 -28.64
CA ALA A 277 12.72 -32.70 -29.77
C ALA A 277 12.71 -33.50 -31.07
N LEU A 278 12.22 -32.90 -32.15
CA LEU A 278 12.36 -33.40 -33.51
C LEU A 278 13.35 -32.50 -34.26
N ILE A 279 14.46 -33.07 -34.71
CA ILE A 279 15.53 -32.35 -35.39
C ILE A 279 15.59 -32.85 -36.82
N ILE A 280 15.17 -32.03 -37.78
CA ILE A 280 15.13 -32.38 -39.19
C ILE A 280 16.31 -31.69 -39.88
N SER A 281 17.15 -32.46 -40.55
CA SER A 281 18.30 -31.92 -41.31
C SER A 281 18.34 -32.51 -42.71
N ILE A 282 18.47 -31.64 -43.71
CA ILE A 282 18.57 -32.04 -45.12
C ILE A 282 19.69 -31.25 -45.80
N SER A 283 20.78 -31.94 -46.14
CA SER A 283 21.91 -31.35 -46.86
C SER A 283 21.93 -31.67 -48.35
N LYS A 284 21.46 -32.85 -48.76
CA LYS A 284 21.52 -33.32 -50.16
C LYS A 284 20.17 -33.24 -50.85
N TYR A 285 20.18 -32.65 -52.05
CA TYR A 285 18.99 -32.40 -52.86
C TYR A 285 19.18 -32.87 -54.31
N VAL A 286 18.10 -33.29 -54.93
CA VAL A 286 18.06 -33.62 -56.36
C VAL A 286 18.05 -32.32 -57.16
N ASN A 287 19.07 -32.11 -58.00
CA ASN A 287 19.18 -30.94 -58.90
C ASN A 287 19.11 -29.58 -58.19
N MET A 288 19.61 -29.48 -56.95
CA MET A 288 19.79 -28.23 -56.23
C MET A 288 21.16 -28.23 -55.55
N GLU A 289 21.64 -27.03 -55.20
CA GLU A 289 22.89 -26.90 -54.45
C GLU A 289 22.76 -27.57 -53.07
N PRO A 290 23.71 -28.47 -52.72
CA PRO A 290 23.73 -29.09 -51.40
C PRO A 290 24.17 -28.08 -50.34
N LEU A 291 23.64 -28.26 -49.13
CA LEU A 291 23.96 -27.42 -47.98
C LEU A 291 25.01 -28.08 -47.11
N ILE A 292 25.90 -27.27 -46.53
CA ILE A 292 27.10 -27.77 -45.84
C ILE A 292 26.80 -28.12 -44.38
N SER A 293 26.21 -27.19 -43.63
CA SER A 293 26.10 -27.27 -42.17
C SER A 293 24.88 -28.02 -41.57
N PRO A 294 23.75 -28.30 -42.25
CA PRO A 294 22.54 -28.79 -41.58
C PRO A 294 22.68 -30.00 -40.67
N HIS A 295 23.48 -31.01 -41.05
CA HIS A 295 23.69 -32.19 -40.21
C HIS A 295 24.61 -31.91 -39.02
N ASP A 296 25.65 -31.08 -39.21
CA ASP A 296 26.54 -30.69 -38.10
C ASP A 296 25.78 -29.83 -37.08
N ASP A 297 24.97 -28.88 -37.56
CA ASP A 297 24.12 -28.04 -36.73
C ASP A 297 23.07 -28.86 -35.96
N ALA A 298 22.47 -29.86 -36.62
CA ALA A 298 21.53 -30.79 -36.01
C ALA A 298 22.15 -31.63 -34.89
N ASP A 299 23.34 -32.18 -35.12
CA ASP A 299 24.05 -32.98 -34.11
C ASP A 299 24.41 -32.11 -32.90
N MET A 300 24.97 -30.91 -33.12
CA MET A 300 25.32 -29.99 -32.04
C MET A 300 24.10 -29.52 -31.21
N LEU A 301 22.98 -29.23 -31.88
CA LEU A 301 21.75 -28.87 -31.19
C LEU A 301 21.17 -30.07 -30.43
N CYS A 302 21.25 -31.28 -31.00
CA CYS A 302 20.81 -32.52 -30.35
C CYS A 302 21.56 -32.75 -29.03
N ASP A 303 22.88 -32.59 -29.04
CA ASP A 303 23.72 -32.74 -27.84
C ASP A 303 23.34 -31.70 -26.77
N CYS A 304 23.26 -30.42 -27.17
CA CYS A 304 22.87 -29.32 -26.27
C CYS A 304 21.46 -29.51 -25.66
N LEU A 305 20.49 -29.94 -26.45
CA LEU A 305 19.14 -30.22 -25.96
C LEU A 305 19.08 -31.45 -25.05
N SER A 306 19.93 -32.45 -25.31
CA SER A 306 20.04 -33.64 -24.45
C SER A 306 20.55 -33.28 -23.05
N GLU A 307 21.47 -32.32 -22.93
CA GLU A 307 21.90 -31.76 -21.64
C GLU A 307 20.73 -31.09 -20.88
N ALA A 308 19.77 -30.52 -21.59
CA ALA A 308 18.54 -29.96 -21.04
C ALA A 308 17.41 -30.99 -20.80
N ASN A 309 17.74 -32.29 -20.86
CA ASN A 309 16.85 -33.43 -20.66
C ASN A 309 15.77 -33.60 -21.76
N PHE A 310 16.03 -33.13 -22.98
CA PHE A 310 15.20 -33.46 -24.14
C PHE A 310 15.56 -34.83 -24.71
N LYS A 311 14.53 -35.60 -25.06
CA LYS A 311 14.68 -36.79 -25.91
C LYS A 311 14.61 -36.38 -27.37
N CYS A 312 15.77 -36.32 -28.02
CA CYS A 312 15.90 -35.94 -29.42
C CYS A 312 15.58 -37.10 -30.38
N THR A 313 14.85 -36.80 -31.45
CA THR A 313 14.62 -37.67 -32.62
C THR A 313 15.15 -36.93 -33.84
N VAL A 314 16.20 -37.46 -34.46
CA VAL A 314 16.81 -36.86 -35.66
C VAL A 314 16.22 -37.50 -36.93
N LEU A 315 15.80 -36.67 -37.88
CA LEU A 315 15.35 -37.06 -39.22
C LEU A 315 16.28 -36.44 -40.27
N GLY A 316 17.08 -37.28 -40.93
CA GLY A 316 18.08 -36.85 -41.89
C GLY A 316 19.24 -37.83 -41.91
N GLN A 317 19.93 -37.96 -43.03
CA GLN A 317 21.11 -38.80 -43.16
C GLN A 317 22.18 -38.07 -43.97
N ARG A 318 23.45 -38.16 -43.55
CA ARG A 318 24.56 -37.42 -44.18
C ARG A 318 24.87 -37.91 -45.60
N ASP A 319 24.62 -39.18 -45.87
CA ASP A 319 24.97 -39.85 -47.11
C ASP A 319 23.89 -39.73 -48.19
N ARG A 320 22.62 -39.45 -47.84
CA ARG A 320 21.51 -39.33 -48.79
C ARG A 320 20.48 -38.25 -48.43
N GLY A 321 19.67 -37.85 -49.41
CA GLY A 321 18.54 -36.95 -49.19
C GLY A 321 17.36 -37.60 -48.43
N LEU A 322 16.56 -36.76 -47.78
CA LEU A 322 15.29 -37.12 -47.13
C LEU A 322 14.11 -36.76 -48.03
N THR A 323 13.39 -37.77 -48.55
CA THR A 323 12.26 -37.55 -49.47
C THR A 323 11.03 -36.96 -48.77
N ALA A 324 10.08 -36.39 -49.51
CA ALA A 324 8.89 -35.81 -48.90
C ALA A 324 8.00 -36.86 -48.21
N GLU A 325 7.98 -38.10 -48.71
CA GLU A 325 7.27 -39.20 -48.06
C GLU A 325 7.90 -39.57 -46.72
N GLU A 326 9.23 -39.72 -46.68
CA GLU A 326 9.96 -40.01 -45.45
C GLU A 326 9.82 -38.89 -44.43
N LEU A 327 9.91 -37.63 -44.87
CA LEU A 327 9.73 -36.44 -44.03
C LEU A 327 8.33 -36.41 -43.41
N LYS A 328 7.26 -36.58 -44.21
CA LYS A 328 5.87 -36.64 -43.72
C LYS A 328 5.65 -37.77 -42.74
N ASN A 329 6.14 -38.98 -43.06
CA ASN A 329 6.00 -40.14 -42.20
C ASN A 329 6.78 -39.99 -40.89
N GLY A 330 7.98 -39.41 -40.94
CA GLY A 330 8.81 -39.13 -39.78
C GLY A 330 8.15 -38.13 -38.83
N ILE A 331 7.67 -36.99 -39.36
CA ILE A 331 6.90 -35.99 -38.59
C ILE A 331 5.69 -36.64 -37.93
N LYS A 332 4.87 -37.37 -38.70
CA LYS A 332 3.68 -38.05 -38.19
C LYS A 332 4.01 -39.06 -37.10
N LYS A 333 5.11 -39.81 -37.25
CA LYS A 333 5.60 -40.75 -36.24
C LYS A 333 6.03 -40.03 -34.98
N PHE A 334 6.74 -38.91 -35.08
CA PHE A 334 7.14 -38.08 -33.94
C PHE A 334 5.94 -37.49 -33.20
N LEU A 335 4.99 -36.88 -33.92
CA LEU A 335 3.81 -36.27 -33.30
C LEU A 335 2.98 -37.27 -32.48
N ARG A 336 2.90 -38.54 -32.91
CA ARG A 336 2.26 -39.62 -32.15
C ARG A 336 2.94 -39.95 -30.82
N THR A 337 4.16 -39.50 -30.59
CA THR A 337 4.87 -39.68 -29.32
C THR A 337 4.63 -38.56 -28.32
N VAL A 338 4.07 -37.43 -28.76
CA VAL A 338 3.77 -36.26 -27.92
C VAL A 338 2.69 -36.62 -26.91
N LYS A 339 2.99 -36.49 -25.61
CA LYS A 339 2.00 -36.61 -24.54
C LYS A 339 1.45 -35.26 -24.13
N MET A 340 0.25 -35.29 -23.53
CA MET A 340 -0.32 -34.10 -22.90
C MET A 340 0.65 -33.52 -21.87
N GLY A 341 0.85 -32.21 -21.97
CA GLY A 341 1.68 -31.44 -21.08
C GLY A 341 3.20 -31.60 -21.26
N SER A 342 3.67 -32.11 -22.40
CA SER A 342 5.09 -32.15 -22.75
C SER A 342 5.62 -30.77 -23.16
N TYR A 343 6.94 -30.57 -23.11
CA TYR A 343 7.60 -29.57 -23.94
C TYR A 343 8.03 -30.21 -25.26
N VAL A 344 7.72 -29.54 -26.36
CA VAL A 344 7.98 -30.04 -27.70
C VAL A 344 8.81 -29.00 -28.47
N LEU A 345 9.97 -29.41 -28.97
CA LEU A 345 10.80 -28.60 -29.86
C LEU A 345 10.88 -29.25 -31.24
N VAL A 346 10.67 -28.48 -32.29
CA VAL A 346 10.94 -28.89 -33.67
C VAL A 346 12.01 -27.96 -34.23
N TYR A 347 13.09 -28.52 -34.73
CA TYR A 347 14.12 -27.78 -35.45
C TYR A 347 14.19 -28.31 -36.88
N PHE A 348 14.26 -27.41 -37.85
CA PHE A 348 14.48 -27.74 -39.25
C PHE A 348 15.68 -26.97 -39.78
N ALA A 349 16.63 -27.69 -40.40
CA ALA A 349 17.72 -27.14 -41.18
C ALA A 349 17.66 -27.68 -42.61
N GLY A 350 17.53 -26.77 -43.58
CA GLY A 350 17.42 -27.14 -44.98
C GLY A 350 16.94 -26.01 -45.88
N HIS A 351 16.70 -26.32 -47.15
CA HIS A 351 15.99 -25.41 -48.04
C HIS A 351 14.54 -25.23 -47.57
N GLY A 352 14.11 -23.98 -47.57
CA GLY A 352 12.77 -23.55 -47.20
C GLY A 352 12.16 -22.67 -48.28
N LEU A 353 10.84 -22.59 -48.28
CA LEU A 353 10.08 -21.71 -49.16
C LEU A 353 9.02 -20.98 -48.32
N MET A 354 8.80 -19.71 -48.60
CA MET A 354 7.68 -18.96 -48.03
C MET A 354 6.63 -18.73 -49.12
N LYS A 355 5.38 -19.10 -48.84
CA LYS A 355 4.24 -18.90 -49.73
C LYS A 355 2.97 -18.62 -48.94
N ASP A 356 2.21 -17.59 -49.32
CA ASP A 356 0.95 -17.21 -48.68
C ASP A 356 1.09 -17.05 -47.14
N ASN A 357 2.20 -16.46 -46.68
CA ASN A 357 2.60 -16.31 -45.27
C ASN A 357 2.86 -17.62 -44.49
N ALA A 358 2.76 -18.78 -45.15
CA ALA A 358 3.15 -20.05 -44.57
C ALA A 358 4.56 -20.47 -45.03
N ALA A 359 5.30 -21.10 -44.11
CA ALA A 359 6.57 -21.71 -44.40
C ALA A 359 6.38 -23.15 -44.90
N TYR A 360 7.24 -23.56 -45.83
CA TYR A 360 7.22 -24.90 -46.42
C TYR A 360 8.63 -25.48 -46.36
N LEU A 361 8.72 -26.70 -45.85
CA LEU A 361 9.96 -27.46 -45.79
C LEU A 361 10.20 -28.11 -47.16
N VAL A 362 11.38 -27.89 -47.75
CA VAL A 362 11.73 -28.52 -49.04
C VAL A 362 12.42 -29.84 -48.76
N ALA A 363 11.81 -30.94 -49.22
CA ALA A 363 12.42 -32.26 -49.16
C ALA A 363 13.48 -32.44 -50.26
N SER A 364 14.30 -33.49 -50.16
CA SER A 364 15.41 -33.70 -51.09
C SER A 364 14.98 -33.93 -52.53
N ASP A 365 13.77 -34.43 -52.75
CA ASP A 365 13.14 -34.68 -54.05
C ASP A 365 12.41 -33.44 -54.61
N ARG A 366 12.63 -32.26 -54.01
CA ARG A 366 11.98 -30.98 -54.34
C ARG A 366 10.47 -30.95 -54.12
N SER A 367 9.91 -31.98 -53.49
CA SER A 367 8.52 -31.95 -53.06
C SER A 367 8.40 -31.13 -51.78
N ASN A 368 7.43 -30.22 -51.76
CA ASN A 368 7.21 -29.35 -50.61
C ASN A 368 6.33 -30.07 -49.58
N VAL A 369 6.76 -30.03 -48.32
CA VAL A 369 5.95 -30.47 -47.19
C VAL A 369 5.46 -29.23 -46.47
N CYS A 370 4.14 -29.05 -46.43
CA CYS A 370 3.51 -27.95 -45.73
C CYS A 370 3.78 -28.05 -44.23
N GLU A 371 4.11 -26.93 -43.60
CA GLU A 371 4.36 -26.83 -42.17
C GLU A 371 3.06 -26.87 -41.34
N LYS A 372 2.14 -27.79 -41.64
CA LYS A 372 0.95 -28.07 -40.80
C LYS A 372 1.29 -28.78 -39.48
N ILE A 373 2.59 -28.93 -39.19
CA ILE A 373 3.08 -29.42 -37.89
C ILE A 373 2.44 -28.62 -36.76
N PHE A 374 2.26 -27.30 -36.94
CA PHE A 374 1.60 -26.43 -35.98
C PHE A 374 0.16 -26.81 -35.69
N ASP A 375 -0.62 -27.13 -36.71
CA ASP A 375 -2.04 -27.47 -36.53
C ASP A 375 -2.18 -28.87 -35.91
N GLU A 376 -1.31 -29.79 -36.32
CA GLU A 376 -1.36 -31.16 -35.86
C GLU A 376 -0.90 -31.33 -34.42
N VAL A 377 0.17 -30.63 -33.99
CA VAL A 377 0.73 -30.75 -32.63
C VAL A 377 -0.25 -30.25 -31.57
N GLN A 378 -1.14 -29.31 -31.90
CA GLN A 378 -2.15 -28.79 -30.98
C GLN A 378 -3.10 -29.87 -30.47
N ASN A 379 -3.36 -30.90 -31.29
CA ASN A 379 -4.23 -32.01 -30.90
C ASN A 379 -3.68 -32.81 -29.71
N TYR A 380 -2.38 -32.71 -29.44
CA TYR A 380 -1.71 -33.43 -28.35
C TYR A 380 -1.56 -32.58 -27.07
N LYS A 381 -1.96 -31.30 -27.11
CA LYS A 381 -1.97 -30.38 -25.96
C LYS A 381 -0.65 -30.34 -25.17
N PRO A 382 0.49 -30.01 -25.81
CA PRO A 382 1.73 -29.79 -25.08
C PRO A 382 1.60 -28.55 -24.17
N LEU A 383 2.39 -28.50 -23.09
CA LEU A 383 2.49 -27.28 -22.26
C LEU A 383 3.18 -26.16 -23.04
N PHE A 384 4.20 -26.52 -23.82
CA PHE A 384 4.98 -25.60 -24.63
C PHE A 384 5.35 -26.25 -25.96
N PHE A 385 5.19 -25.51 -27.06
CA PHE A 385 5.66 -25.91 -28.38
C PHE A 385 6.53 -24.82 -29.00
N VAL A 386 7.72 -25.20 -29.46
CA VAL A 386 8.59 -24.31 -30.23
C VAL A 386 9.01 -24.93 -31.55
N CYS A 387 8.92 -24.15 -32.62
CA CYS A 387 9.41 -24.53 -33.95
C CYS A 387 10.47 -23.53 -34.40
N ILE A 388 11.68 -24.00 -34.67
CA ILE A 388 12.82 -23.22 -35.15
C ILE A 388 13.11 -23.64 -36.59
N LEU A 389 12.96 -22.70 -37.51
CA LEU A 389 13.14 -22.91 -38.94
C LEU A 389 14.42 -22.22 -39.41
N ASP A 390 15.50 -22.98 -39.49
CA ASP A 390 16.79 -22.57 -40.02
C ASP A 390 16.87 -22.82 -41.53
N MET A 391 16.19 -21.95 -42.28
CA MET A 391 16.02 -22.11 -43.71
C MET A 391 15.96 -20.78 -44.45
N CYS A 392 16.25 -20.83 -45.75
CA CYS A 392 16.04 -19.68 -46.62
C CYS A 392 14.54 -19.35 -46.73
N LEU A 393 14.19 -18.06 -46.67
CA LEU A 393 12.81 -17.59 -46.85
C LEU A 393 12.62 -16.90 -48.21
N LYS A 394 13.16 -17.50 -49.28
CA LYS A 394 13.00 -16.97 -50.65
C LYS A 394 11.56 -17.17 -51.13
N TYR A 395 10.89 -16.08 -51.53
CA TYR A 395 9.54 -16.10 -52.10
C TYR A 395 9.54 -16.70 -53.52
N CYS A 396 8.63 -17.65 -53.78
CA CYS A 396 8.45 -18.27 -55.09
C CYS A 396 7.01 -18.06 -55.64
N PRO A 397 6.82 -17.17 -56.64
CA PRO A 397 5.48 -16.80 -57.12
C PRO A 397 4.76 -17.88 -57.96
N ASN A 398 5.45 -18.93 -58.44
CA ASN A 398 4.95 -19.82 -59.51
C ASN A 398 4.66 -21.28 -59.10
N HIS A 399 4.44 -21.60 -57.81
CA HIS A 399 4.02 -22.95 -57.41
C HIS A 399 2.52 -22.99 -57.08
N GLY A 400 1.73 -23.58 -57.97
CA GLY A 400 0.28 -23.72 -57.84
C GLY A 400 -0.11 -24.62 -56.67
N VAL A 401 -0.62 -24.02 -55.60
CA VAL A 401 -1.38 -24.67 -54.52
C VAL A 401 -2.41 -23.64 -54.04
N THR A 402 -3.63 -24.09 -53.82
CA THR A 402 -4.82 -23.32 -53.46
C THR A 402 -4.70 -22.65 -52.09
N LYS A 403 -5.14 -21.38 -51.99
CA LYS A 403 -5.18 -20.58 -50.76
C LYS A 403 -5.91 -21.32 -49.63
N GLN A 404 -5.28 -21.42 -48.46
CA GLN A 404 -5.99 -21.60 -47.18
C GLN A 404 -5.60 -20.43 -46.28
N GLU A 405 -6.60 -19.70 -45.79
CA GLU A 405 -6.42 -18.67 -44.76
C GLU A 405 -6.02 -19.35 -43.45
N GLU A 406 -4.92 -18.90 -42.84
CA GLU A 406 -4.51 -19.32 -41.50
C GLU A 406 -5.51 -18.76 -40.47
N SER A 407 -6.60 -19.48 -40.25
CA SER A 407 -7.42 -19.31 -39.05
C SER A 407 -6.76 -20.08 -37.91
N MET A 408 -5.95 -19.38 -37.13
CA MET A 408 -5.37 -19.90 -35.90
C MET A 408 -6.49 -20.06 -34.86
N ALA A 409 -6.95 -21.30 -34.63
CA ALA A 409 -7.87 -21.59 -33.54
C ALA A 409 -7.27 -21.15 -32.19
N PRO A 410 -8.08 -20.76 -31.19
CA PRO A 410 -7.59 -20.32 -29.89
C PRO A 410 -6.83 -21.46 -29.20
N TYR A 411 -5.51 -21.30 -29.08
CA TYR A 411 -4.62 -22.27 -28.47
C TYR A 411 -4.63 -22.19 -26.94
N GLN A 412 -4.56 -23.34 -26.26
CA GLN A 412 -4.63 -23.45 -24.80
C GLN A 412 -3.26 -23.50 -24.08
N GLY A 413 -2.15 -23.60 -24.82
CA GLY A 413 -0.79 -23.55 -24.25
C GLY A 413 0.01 -22.35 -24.76
N ASP A 414 1.33 -22.45 -24.72
CA ASP A 414 2.22 -21.46 -25.35
C ASP A 414 2.90 -22.02 -26.62
N ILE A 415 2.90 -21.25 -27.71
CA ILE A 415 3.55 -21.56 -29.00
C ILE A 415 4.59 -20.49 -29.30
N MET A 416 5.76 -20.92 -29.76
CA MET A 416 6.76 -20.04 -30.36
C MET A 416 7.18 -20.54 -31.74
N LYS A 417 7.05 -19.67 -32.75
CA LYS A 417 7.64 -19.88 -34.09
C LYS A 417 8.86 -19.01 -34.21
N CYS A 418 10.00 -19.57 -34.61
CA CYS A 418 11.25 -18.86 -34.80
C CYS A 418 11.73 -19.06 -36.24
N TYR A 419 11.93 -17.95 -36.95
CA TYR A 419 12.56 -17.92 -38.25
C TYR A 419 13.98 -17.38 -38.09
N THR A 420 15.00 -18.09 -38.57
CA THR A 420 16.39 -17.67 -38.37
C THR A 420 16.81 -16.50 -39.26
N THR A 421 15.98 -16.12 -40.24
CA THR A 421 16.21 -14.99 -41.14
C THR A 421 14.92 -14.22 -41.43
N SER A 422 15.05 -13.05 -42.05
CA SER A 422 13.93 -12.22 -42.49
C SER A 422 13.43 -12.61 -43.88
N ASP A 423 12.21 -12.23 -44.22
CA ASP A 423 11.56 -12.51 -45.50
C ASP A 423 12.47 -12.15 -46.69
N ASN A 424 12.53 -13.04 -47.68
CA ASN A 424 13.35 -12.90 -48.90
C ASN A 424 14.87 -12.85 -48.69
N ARG A 425 15.39 -13.30 -47.54
CA ARG A 425 16.82 -13.54 -47.36
C ARG A 425 17.15 -15.01 -47.20
N SER A 426 18.34 -15.40 -47.66
CA SER A 426 18.91 -16.70 -47.34
C SER A 426 19.37 -16.72 -45.88
N ALA A 427 19.34 -17.90 -45.26
CA ALA A 427 20.12 -18.13 -44.05
C ALA A 427 21.62 -18.06 -44.40
N TYR A 428 22.45 -17.63 -43.46
CA TYR A 428 23.88 -17.50 -43.70
C TYR A 428 24.55 -18.87 -43.53
N GLU A 429 25.06 -19.44 -44.62
CA GLU A 429 25.74 -20.74 -44.59
C GLU A 429 27.27 -20.56 -44.52
N GLY A 430 27.87 -21.22 -43.53
CA GLY A 430 29.31 -21.40 -43.38
C GLY A 430 29.60 -22.85 -42.99
N GLN A 431 30.76 -23.11 -42.38
CA GLN A 431 31.05 -24.43 -41.78
C GLN A 431 30.07 -24.77 -40.63
N GLN A 432 29.42 -23.76 -40.05
CA GLN A 432 28.39 -23.88 -39.00
C GLN A 432 27.36 -22.75 -39.15
N SER A 433 26.08 -23.02 -38.87
CA SER A 433 25.03 -21.99 -38.86
C SER A 433 25.32 -20.92 -37.79
N VAL A 434 25.28 -19.65 -38.20
CA VAL A 434 25.46 -18.51 -37.28
C VAL A 434 24.35 -18.50 -36.22
N TYR A 435 23.14 -18.91 -36.59
CA TYR A 435 22.01 -18.96 -35.67
C TYR A 435 22.21 -20.04 -34.61
N VAL A 436 22.47 -21.29 -35.02
CA VAL A 436 22.64 -22.42 -34.10
C VAL A 436 23.82 -22.20 -33.17
N LYS A 437 24.94 -21.67 -33.69
CA LYS A 437 26.09 -21.31 -32.87
C LYS A 437 25.70 -20.37 -31.72
N ASN A 438 25.02 -19.27 -32.03
CA ASN A 438 24.60 -18.30 -31.01
C ASN A 438 23.52 -18.85 -30.08
N LEU A 439 22.60 -19.68 -30.60
CA LEU A 439 21.59 -20.36 -29.77
C LEU A 439 22.26 -21.23 -28.69
N ILE A 440 23.20 -22.08 -29.09
CA ILE A 440 23.94 -22.94 -28.15
C ILE A 440 24.74 -22.08 -27.16
N THR A 441 25.41 -21.02 -27.62
CA THR A 441 26.15 -20.11 -26.73
C THR A 441 25.24 -19.48 -25.67
N VAL A 442 24.05 -18.99 -26.03
CA VAL A 442 23.13 -18.40 -25.05
C VAL A 442 22.60 -19.44 -24.07
N ILE A 443 22.29 -20.66 -24.56
CA ILE A 443 21.85 -21.78 -23.71
C ILE A 443 22.91 -22.08 -22.63
N GLN A 444 24.19 -22.07 -23.01
CA GLN A 444 25.30 -22.37 -22.12
C GLN A 444 25.64 -21.22 -21.15
N GLU A 445 25.60 -19.97 -21.63
CA GLU A 445 25.96 -18.79 -20.81
C GLU A 445 24.85 -18.36 -19.86
N SER A 446 23.59 -18.54 -20.25
CA SER A 446 22.42 -17.99 -19.55
C SER A 446 21.28 -19.01 -19.44
N PRO A 447 21.47 -20.17 -18.78
CA PRO A 447 20.50 -21.28 -18.74
C PRO A 447 19.19 -20.93 -18.02
N ASP A 448 19.21 -19.92 -17.13
CA ASP A 448 18.06 -19.52 -16.32
C ASP A 448 17.09 -18.56 -17.03
N LEU A 449 17.42 -18.13 -18.25
CA LEU A 449 16.54 -17.27 -19.03
C LEU A 449 15.24 -17.99 -19.40
N THR A 450 14.16 -17.21 -19.49
CA THR A 450 12.98 -17.68 -20.22
C THR A 450 13.37 -17.93 -21.67
N PHE A 451 12.67 -18.83 -22.34
CA PHE A 451 12.92 -19.18 -23.72
C PHE A 451 12.67 -17.97 -24.62
N GLU A 452 11.72 -17.10 -24.26
CA GLU A 452 11.54 -15.82 -24.94
C GLU A 452 12.79 -14.92 -24.83
N ASP A 453 13.27 -14.67 -23.60
CA ASP A 453 14.46 -13.83 -23.36
C ASP A 453 15.71 -14.42 -24.03
N MET A 454 15.81 -15.75 -24.04
CA MET A 454 16.87 -16.49 -24.73
C MET A 454 16.84 -16.23 -26.23
N ILE A 455 15.67 -16.36 -26.89
CA ILE A 455 15.54 -16.08 -28.32
C ILE A 455 15.78 -14.59 -28.63
N ASP A 456 15.44 -13.68 -27.71
CA ASP A 456 15.77 -12.26 -27.82
C ASP A 456 17.28 -12.02 -27.83
N ASP A 457 18.03 -12.60 -26.89
CA ASP A 457 19.49 -12.49 -26.86
C ASP A 457 20.12 -13.12 -28.12
N VAL A 458 19.67 -14.30 -28.52
CA VAL A 458 20.10 -14.95 -29.78
C VAL A 458 19.87 -14.02 -30.97
N THR A 459 18.71 -13.39 -31.06
CA THR A 459 18.37 -12.44 -32.15
C THR A 459 19.35 -11.27 -32.18
N GLN A 460 19.67 -10.69 -31.03
CA GLN A 460 20.63 -9.58 -30.95
C GLN A 460 22.05 -10.02 -31.32
N ARG A 461 22.49 -11.19 -30.85
CA ARG A 461 23.83 -11.73 -31.14
C ARG A 461 23.99 -12.07 -32.62
N VAL A 462 23.00 -12.73 -33.24
CA VAL A 462 23.00 -13.04 -34.68
C VAL A 462 23.02 -11.75 -35.52
N LYS A 463 22.21 -10.75 -35.14
CA LYS A 463 22.20 -9.45 -35.82
C LYS A 463 23.56 -8.77 -35.76
N ARG A 464 24.25 -8.82 -34.61
CA ARG A 464 25.61 -8.27 -34.46
C ARG A 464 26.63 -9.07 -35.27
N ALA A 465 26.63 -10.40 -35.15
CA ALA A 465 27.58 -11.29 -35.80
C ALA A 465 27.52 -11.21 -37.35
N THR A 466 26.34 -10.91 -37.90
CA THR A 466 26.13 -10.80 -39.35
C THR A 466 26.07 -9.37 -39.87
N ASN A 467 26.38 -8.36 -39.03
CA ASN A 467 26.23 -6.94 -39.36
C ASN A 467 24.83 -6.60 -39.91
N GLY A 468 23.79 -7.21 -39.35
CA GLY A 468 22.39 -7.05 -39.76
C GLY A 468 22.02 -7.77 -41.05
N SER A 469 22.91 -8.61 -41.61
CA SER A 469 22.62 -9.39 -42.82
C SER A 469 21.57 -10.47 -42.56
N GLN A 470 21.58 -11.06 -41.36
CA GLN A 470 20.60 -12.01 -40.87
C GLN A 470 19.88 -11.40 -39.66
N VAL A 471 18.55 -11.38 -39.70
CA VAL A 471 17.71 -10.86 -38.62
C VAL A 471 16.63 -11.89 -38.31
N PRO A 472 16.81 -12.71 -37.26
CA PRO A 472 15.80 -13.66 -36.83
C PRO A 472 14.48 -12.96 -36.47
N LYS A 473 13.37 -13.66 -36.67
CA LYS A 473 12.02 -13.23 -36.28
C LYS A 473 11.37 -14.30 -35.42
N ARG A 474 10.50 -13.89 -34.50
CA ARG A 474 9.66 -14.83 -33.74
C ARG A 474 8.20 -14.39 -33.69
N ILE A 475 7.32 -15.38 -33.54
CA ILE A 475 5.90 -15.20 -33.28
C ILE A 475 5.60 -15.99 -32.00
N ILE A 476 5.00 -15.33 -31.01
CA ILE A 476 4.63 -15.94 -29.73
C ILE A 476 3.12 -15.86 -29.56
N ILE A 477 2.54 -16.97 -29.12
CA ILE A 477 1.14 -17.05 -28.67
C ILE A 477 1.18 -17.66 -27.29
N GLY A 478 0.69 -16.93 -26.29
CA GLY A 478 0.84 -17.30 -24.89
C GLY A 478 1.82 -16.36 -24.15
N SER A 479 2.40 -16.83 -23.06
CA SER A 479 3.23 -16.00 -22.17
C SER A 479 4.74 -16.02 -22.43
N GLY A 480 5.29 -17.07 -23.05
CA GLY A 480 6.73 -17.21 -23.28
C GLY A 480 7.61 -17.56 -22.06
N ASP A 481 7.03 -17.71 -20.87
CA ASP A 481 7.75 -17.82 -19.57
C ASP A 481 8.45 -19.19 -19.28
N PHE A 482 8.61 -20.11 -20.24
CA PHE A 482 9.27 -21.42 -19.98
C PHE A 482 10.78 -21.32 -20.00
N ARG A 483 11.48 -22.20 -19.29
CA ARG A 483 12.94 -22.31 -19.41
C ARG A 483 13.32 -23.62 -20.05
N LEU A 484 14.39 -23.59 -20.85
CA LEU A 484 14.89 -24.82 -21.48
C LEU A 484 15.22 -25.90 -20.45
N PHE A 485 15.71 -25.49 -19.27
CA PHE A 485 16.13 -26.38 -18.17
C PHE A 485 15.07 -26.63 -17.09
N ASP A 486 13.79 -26.27 -17.29
CA ASP A 486 12.73 -26.60 -16.31
C ASP A 486 12.73 -28.09 -15.96
N PRO A 487 12.59 -28.50 -14.67
CA PRO A 487 12.63 -29.91 -14.32
C PRO A 487 11.42 -30.67 -14.90
N VAL A 488 11.62 -31.91 -15.34
CA VAL A 488 10.52 -32.80 -15.77
C VAL A 488 9.79 -33.30 -14.53
N ARG A 489 8.46 -33.43 -14.63
CA ARG A 489 7.62 -33.97 -13.55
C ARG A 489 8.05 -35.40 -13.21
N ASN A 490 8.43 -35.63 -11.96
CA ASN A 490 8.76 -36.96 -11.42
C ASN A 490 7.59 -37.96 -11.55
#